data_AF-A0A8H8A5P6-F1
#
_entry.id   AF-A0A8H8A5P6-F1
#
_cell.length_a   1.000
_cell.length_b   1.000
_cell.length_c   1.000
_cell.angle_alpha   90.00
_cell.angle_beta   90.00
_cell.angle_gamma   90.00
#
_symmetry.space_group_name_H-M   'P 1'
#
loop_
_entity.id
_entity.type
_entity.pdbx_description
1 polymer ?
#
loop_
_entity_poly.entity_id
_entity_poly.type
_entity_poly.pdbx_seq_one_letter_code
_entity_poly.pdbx_strand_id
1 'polypeptide(L)'
;MNDFINKVDTEPYLKYTRISGVTSEIFSKDFISTFEILSNILVLGSHNGYLYIIDINNNEFLQHHIHSASISGLSIDDTGEYIATASIDGCVALYTRSSNNVTLYNYRRPVKSVAIDPNYSQNFRIVSGGMAEQLIMNEKGIL
;
A
#
# COMPACT_ATOMS: atom_id res chain seq x y z
N MET A 1 -35.68 9.53 -45.86
CA MET A 1 -36.14 9.29 -44.46
C MET A 1 -35.78 7.85 -44.14
N ASN A 2 -35.03 7.64 -43.06
CA ASN A 2 -34.61 6.36 -42.44
C ASN A 2 -33.17 5.88 -42.70
N ASP A 3 -32.18 6.62 -42.17
CA ASP A 3 -30.87 6.07 -41.77
C ASP A 3 -30.68 6.14 -40.23
N PHE A 4 -31.75 5.89 -39.47
CA PHE A 4 -31.72 5.81 -38.00
C PHE A 4 -31.76 4.35 -37.52
N ILE A 5 -30.92 3.48 -38.09
CA ILE A 5 -30.73 2.15 -37.48
C ILE A 5 -29.88 2.35 -36.23
N ASN A 6 -30.58 2.37 -35.10
CA ASN A 6 -30.06 2.38 -33.74
C ASN A 6 -28.81 1.48 -33.63
N LYS A 7 -27.66 2.12 -33.42
CA LYS A 7 -26.49 1.46 -32.84
C LYS A 7 -26.90 1.10 -31.42
N VAL A 8 -27.32 -0.14 -31.21
CA VAL A 8 -27.61 -0.63 -29.86
C VAL A 8 -26.28 -0.59 -29.13
N ASP A 9 -26.12 0.37 -28.23
CA ASP A 9 -24.97 0.46 -27.32
C ASP A 9 -25.01 -0.77 -26.40
N THR A 10 -24.37 -1.85 -26.85
CA THR A 10 -24.20 -3.07 -26.07
C THR A 10 -23.30 -2.76 -24.88
N GLU A 11 -23.69 -3.21 -23.68
CA GLU A 11 -22.89 -3.07 -22.47
C GLU A 11 -21.46 -3.62 -22.70
N PRO A 12 -20.41 -2.83 -22.39
CA PRO A 12 -19.05 -3.27 -22.65
C PRO A 12 -18.64 -4.42 -21.74
N TYR A 13 -17.95 -5.41 -22.30
CA TYR A 13 -17.35 -6.49 -21.50
C TYR A 13 -16.18 -5.98 -20.66
N LEU A 14 -16.12 -6.43 -19.40
CA LEU A 14 -14.96 -6.23 -18.56
C LEU A 14 -13.74 -6.95 -19.17
N LYS A 15 -12.78 -6.18 -19.69
CA LYS A 15 -11.49 -6.70 -20.12
C LYS A 15 -10.59 -6.82 -18.90
N TYR A 16 -10.10 -8.02 -18.64
CA TYR A 16 -9.14 -8.28 -17.56
C TYR A 16 -7.97 -9.09 -18.10
N THR A 17 -6.83 -8.96 -17.42
CA THR A 17 -5.65 -9.79 -17.67
C THR A 17 -5.02 -10.09 -16.33
N ARG A 18 -4.58 -11.33 -16.14
CA ARG A 18 -3.90 -11.71 -14.90
C ARG A 18 -2.51 -11.09 -14.90
N ILE A 19 -2.16 -10.40 -13.81
CA ILE A 19 -0.78 -9.98 -13.57
C ILE A 19 0.04 -11.26 -13.38
N SER A 20 0.96 -11.51 -14.31
CA SER A 20 1.84 -12.69 -14.33
C SER A 20 3.27 -12.28 -13.97
N GLY A 21 4.20 -13.25 -14.00
CA GLY A 21 5.59 -13.00 -13.62
C GLY A 21 5.79 -13.03 -12.10
N VAL A 22 6.39 -11.98 -11.56
CA VAL A 22 6.99 -11.96 -10.22
C VAL A 22 5.95 -12.07 -9.10
N THR A 23 4.72 -11.65 -9.35
CA THR A 23 3.59 -11.84 -8.43
C THR A 23 3.30 -13.31 -8.16
N SER A 24 3.47 -14.18 -9.15
CA SER A 24 3.29 -15.63 -8.98
C SER A 24 4.32 -16.22 -8.03
N GLU A 25 5.55 -15.72 -8.07
CA GLU A 25 6.62 -16.14 -7.16
C GLU A 25 6.36 -15.68 -5.72
N ILE A 26 5.91 -14.44 -5.55
CA ILE A 26 5.56 -13.87 -4.23
C ILE A 26 4.42 -14.69 -3.61
N PHE A 27 3.32 -14.89 -4.33
CA PHE A 27 2.15 -15.63 -3.82
C PHE A 27 2.43 -17.13 -3.58
N SER A 28 3.49 -17.68 -4.18
CA SER A 28 3.90 -19.05 -3.90
C SER A 28 4.64 -19.20 -2.56
N LYS A 29 5.19 -18.10 -2.02
CA LYS A 29 6.05 -18.08 -0.83
C LYS A 29 5.44 -17.37 0.37
N ASP A 30 4.51 -16.44 0.14
CA ASP A 30 3.93 -15.61 1.21
C ASP A 30 2.42 -15.38 1.01
N PHE A 31 1.75 -15.04 2.11
CA PHE A 31 0.32 -14.75 2.14
C PHE A 31 0.10 -13.25 2.27
N ILE A 32 -0.49 -12.64 1.25
CA ILE A 32 -0.76 -11.19 1.22
C ILE A 32 -1.99 -10.87 2.07
N SER A 33 -1.84 -9.87 2.92
CA SER A 33 -2.88 -9.39 3.84
C SER A 33 -3.50 -8.06 3.41
N THR A 34 -2.76 -7.23 2.66
CA THR A 34 -3.21 -5.93 2.18
C THR A 34 -2.48 -5.54 0.90
N PHE A 35 -3.07 -4.66 0.10
CA PHE A 35 -2.44 -4.13 -1.10
C PHE A 35 -2.91 -2.70 -1.37
N GLU A 36 -2.12 -1.97 -2.15
CA GLU A 36 -2.48 -0.69 -2.75
C GLU A 36 -1.80 -0.55 -4.11
N ILE A 37 -2.40 0.25 -4.99
CA ILE A 37 -1.90 0.46 -6.35
C ILE A 37 -1.81 1.95 -6.64
N LEU A 38 -0.66 2.37 -7.17
CA LEU A 38 -0.42 3.74 -7.64
C LEU A 38 0.21 3.68 -9.03
N SER A 39 -0.54 4.07 -10.04
CA SER A 39 -0.12 4.02 -11.45
C SER A 39 0.37 2.62 -11.86
N ASN A 40 1.68 2.41 -12.01
CA ASN A 40 2.31 1.13 -12.36
C ASN A 40 2.93 0.40 -11.17
N ILE A 41 2.73 0.89 -9.95
CA ILE A 41 3.32 0.32 -8.74
C ILE A 41 2.24 -0.42 -7.97
N LEU A 42 2.46 -1.71 -7.72
CA LEU A 42 1.66 -2.53 -6.81
C LEU A 42 2.43 -2.73 -5.52
N VAL A 43 1.89 -2.27 -4.41
CA VAL A 43 2.47 -2.47 -3.08
C VAL A 43 1.64 -3.49 -2.33
N LEU A 44 2.31 -4.48 -1.73
CA LEU A 44 1.68 -5.56 -0.98
C LEU A 44 2.25 -5.63 0.42
N GLY A 45 1.38 -5.81 1.42
CA GLY A 45 1.78 -6.21 2.76
C GLY A 45 1.40 -7.67 3.00
N SER A 46 2.24 -8.41 3.71
CA SER A 46 1.99 -9.82 4.03
C SER A 46 1.65 -10.08 5.49
N HIS A 47 1.09 -11.27 5.73
CA HIS A 47 0.85 -11.79 7.08
C HIS A 47 2.14 -12.04 7.88
N ASN A 48 3.27 -12.17 7.20
CA ASN A 48 4.58 -12.38 7.81
C ASN A 48 5.40 -11.10 7.95
N GLY A 49 4.79 -9.92 7.77
CA GLY A 49 5.46 -8.63 8.01
C GLY A 49 6.36 -8.15 6.88
N TYR A 50 6.24 -8.76 5.68
CA TYR A 50 6.95 -8.30 4.49
C TYR A 50 6.15 -7.23 3.75
N LEU A 51 6.87 -6.19 3.31
CA LEU A 51 6.46 -5.19 2.34
C LEU A 51 7.06 -5.56 0.97
N TYR A 52 6.22 -5.70 -0.03
CA TYR A 52 6.61 -5.88 -1.42
C TYR A 52 6.22 -4.65 -2.23
N ILE A 53 7.12 -4.19 -3.10
CA ILE A 53 6.88 -3.07 -4.02
C ILE A 53 7.20 -3.57 -5.42
N ILE A 54 6.21 -3.62 -6.30
CA ILE A 54 6.29 -4.26 -7.61
C ILE A 54 6.05 -3.22 -8.69
N ASP A 55 6.97 -3.12 -9.65
CA ASP A 55 6.72 -2.41 -10.90
C ASP A 55 6.03 -3.35 -11.88
N ILE A 56 4.75 -3.09 -12.14
CA ILE A 56 3.89 -3.94 -12.99
C ILE A 56 4.41 -3.98 -14.43
N ASN A 57 5.03 -2.90 -14.92
CA ASN A 57 5.47 -2.81 -16.31
C ASN A 57 6.78 -3.57 -16.53
N ASN A 58 7.71 -3.43 -15.58
CA ASN A 58 9.04 -4.02 -15.69
C ASN A 58 9.13 -5.43 -15.08
N ASN A 59 8.08 -5.87 -14.39
CA ASN A 59 8.04 -7.14 -13.67
C ASN A 59 9.20 -7.29 -12.66
N GLU A 60 9.62 -6.17 -12.08
CA GLU A 60 10.64 -6.08 -11.03
C GLU A 60 9.98 -5.85 -9.68
N PHE A 61 10.65 -6.28 -8.60
CA PHE A 61 10.16 -6.05 -7.25
C PHE A 61 11.26 -5.84 -6.22
N LEU A 62 10.87 -5.16 -5.15
CA LEU A 62 11.63 -5.05 -3.91
C LEU A 62 10.87 -5.77 -2.79
N GLN A 63 11.61 -6.34 -1.83
CA GLN A 63 11.06 -7.02 -0.66
C GLN A 63 11.79 -6.56 0.60
N HIS A 64 11.04 -6.14 1.61
CA HIS A 64 11.57 -5.71 2.90
C HIS A 64 10.79 -6.32 4.05
N HIS A 65 11.48 -6.99 4.97
CA HIS A 65 10.88 -7.44 6.23
C HIS A 65 10.89 -6.29 7.23
N ILE A 66 9.74 -5.61 7.38
CA ILE A 66 9.64 -4.35 8.14
C ILE A 66 8.83 -4.48 9.44
N HIS A 67 8.07 -5.57 9.56
CA HIS A 67 7.24 -5.86 10.72
C HIS A 67 7.52 -7.28 11.22
N SER A 68 7.27 -7.53 12.51
CA SER A 68 7.41 -8.88 13.10
C SER A 68 6.12 -9.69 13.07
N ALA A 69 5.03 -9.09 12.57
CA ALA A 69 3.72 -9.69 12.41
C ALA A 69 2.99 -9.11 11.19
N SER A 70 1.78 -9.62 10.95
CA SER A 70 0.94 -9.23 9.81
C SER A 70 0.81 -7.72 9.64
N ILE A 71 1.14 -7.26 8.43
CA ILE A 71 0.73 -5.95 7.97
C ILE A 71 -0.80 -5.98 7.83
N SER A 72 -1.47 -4.97 8.35
CA SER A 72 -2.92 -4.90 8.50
C SER A 72 -3.53 -3.65 7.86
N GLY A 73 -2.71 -2.61 7.66
CA GLY A 73 -3.04 -1.44 6.87
C GLY A 73 -1.84 -0.98 6.06
N LEU A 74 -2.11 -0.36 4.93
CA LEU A 74 -1.12 0.14 3.98
C LEU A 74 -1.68 1.41 3.32
N SER A 75 -0.84 2.43 3.16
CA SER A 75 -1.20 3.71 2.53
C SER A 75 0.03 4.30 1.83
N ILE A 76 -0.12 4.79 0.60
CA ILE A 76 0.95 5.37 -0.22
C ILE A 76 0.63 6.85 -0.50
N ASP A 77 1.65 7.71 -0.56
CA ASP A 77 1.49 9.10 -1.00
C ASP A 77 1.34 9.22 -2.53
N ASP A 78 0.90 10.38 -3.04
CA ASP A 78 0.61 10.54 -4.48
C ASP A 78 1.87 10.42 -5.35
N THR A 79 3.06 10.64 -4.79
CA THR A 79 4.34 10.47 -5.50
C THR A 79 4.81 9.02 -5.53
N GLY A 80 4.26 8.20 -4.64
CA GLY A 80 4.70 6.83 -4.42
C GLY A 80 6.04 6.71 -3.71
N GLU A 81 6.62 7.79 -3.19
CA GLU A 81 7.92 7.81 -2.49
C GLU A 81 7.80 7.30 -1.04
N TYR A 82 6.66 7.58 -0.40
CA TYR A 82 6.41 7.30 1.00
C TYR A 82 5.30 6.27 1.16
N ILE A 83 5.60 5.19 1.87
CA ILE A 83 4.66 4.09 2.11
C ILE A 83 4.52 3.91 3.61
N ALA A 84 3.32 4.12 4.13
CA ALA A 84 2.98 3.85 5.51
C ALA A 84 2.35 2.47 5.65
N THR A 85 2.78 1.70 6.65
CA THR A 85 2.22 0.39 6.99
C THR A 85 1.86 0.32 8.47
N ALA A 86 0.77 -0.36 8.79
CA ALA A 86 0.32 -0.65 10.15
C ALA A 86 0.35 -2.14 10.41
N SER A 87 0.79 -2.58 11.60
CA SER A 87 0.89 -4.01 11.92
C SER A 87 0.30 -4.39 13.27
N ILE A 88 -0.06 -5.67 13.35
CA ILE A 88 -0.48 -6.33 14.59
C ILE A 88 0.63 -6.35 15.63
N ASP A 89 1.90 -6.19 15.23
CA ASP A 89 3.04 -6.03 16.15
C ASP A 89 2.98 -4.73 16.98
N GLY A 90 2.01 -3.87 16.68
CA GLY A 90 1.76 -2.61 17.38
C GLY A 90 2.59 -1.44 16.88
N CYS A 91 3.22 -1.59 15.72
CA CYS A 91 3.99 -0.54 15.07
C CYS A 91 3.28 0.00 13.82
N VAL A 92 3.53 1.28 13.53
CA VAL A 92 3.42 1.86 12.20
C VAL A 92 4.83 2.04 11.64
N ALA A 93 5.06 1.64 10.40
CA ALA A 93 6.29 1.92 9.70
C ALA A 93 6.05 2.94 8.58
N LEU A 94 7.03 3.80 8.36
CA LEU A 94 7.13 4.66 7.18
C LEU A 94 8.36 4.21 6.39
N TYR A 95 8.13 3.63 5.21
CA TYR A 95 9.16 3.28 4.26
C TYR A 95 9.35 4.41 3.24
N THR A 96 10.59 4.83 3.03
CA THR A 96 10.99 5.86 2.05
C THR A 96 11.78 5.18 0.92
N ARG A 97 11.25 5.20 -0.30
CA ARG A 97 11.82 4.44 -1.42
C ARG A 97 13.20 4.91 -1.85
N SER A 98 13.41 6.22 -2.03
CA SER A 98 14.67 6.78 -2.51
C SER A 98 15.86 6.47 -1.60
N SER A 99 15.62 6.43 -0.29
CA SER A 99 16.66 6.17 0.73
C SER A 99 16.66 4.74 1.24
N ASN A 100 15.69 3.92 0.83
CA ASN A 100 15.44 2.59 1.37
C ASN A 100 15.42 2.58 2.91
N ASN A 101 14.87 3.64 3.51
CA ASN A 101 14.85 3.86 4.96
C ASN A 101 13.49 3.49 5.55
N VAL A 102 13.50 2.94 6.76
CA VAL A 102 12.30 2.65 7.54
C VAL A 102 12.35 3.44 8.85
N THR A 103 11.32 4.24 9.09
CA THR A 103 11.05 4.88 10.39
C THR A 103 9.92 4.13 11.08
N LEU A 104 10.10 3.74 12.35
CA LEU A 104 9.11 2.97 13.12
C LEU A 104 8.50 3.81 14.26
N TYR A 105 7.18 3.74 14.39
CA TYR A 105 6.40 4.31 15.50
C TYR A 105 5.74 3.17 16.26
N ASN A 106 6.17 2.90 17.50
CA ASN A 106 5.68 1.78 18.30
C ASN A 106 4.64 2.24 19.34
N TYR A 107 3.40 1.78 19.18
CA TYR A 107 2.28 2.08 20.08
C TYR A 107 1.93 0.96 21.06
N ARG A 108 2.68 -0.16 21.03
CA ARG A 108 2.54 -1.32 21.95
C ARG A 108 1.17 -1.99 21.99
N ARG A 109 0.31 -1.67 21.01
CA ARG A 109 -1.03 -2.23 20.82
C ARG A 109 -1.25 -2.44 19.33
N PRO A 110 -1.86 -3.56 18.90
CA PRO A 110 -2.09 -3.84 17.49
C PRO A 110 -2.71 -2.65 16.76
N VAL A 111 -2.02 -2.19 15.72
CA VAL A 111 -2.53 -1.18 14.79
C VAL A 111 -3.28 -1.92 13.69
N LYS A 112 -4.38 -1.36 13.21
CA LYS A 112 -5.25 -2.01 12.20
C LYS A 112 -5.33 -1.23 10.90
N SER A 113 -5.12 0.08 10.95
CA SER A 113 -5.21 0.93 9.78
C SER A 113 -4.25 2.11 9.91
N VAL A 114 -3.81 2.61 8.76
CA VAL A 114 -2.94 3.77 8.62
C VAL A 114 -3.38 4.54 7.37
N ALA A 115 -3.24 5.86 7.40
CA ALA A 115 -3.40 6.75 6.27
C ALA A 115 -2.24 7.74 6.26
N ILE A 116 -1.59 7.90 5.11
CA ILE A 116 -0.56 8.92 4.91
C ILE A 116 -1.15 10.11 4.15
N ASP A 117 -0.65 11.31 4.44
CA ASP A 117 -0.99 12.48 3.66
C ASP A 117 -0.53 12.31 2.20
N PRO A 118 -1.39 12.56 1.19
CA PRO A 118 -1.02 12.42 -0.22
C PRO A 118 0.20 13.26 -0.62
N ASN A 119 0.45 14.35 0.11
CA ASN A 119 1.62 15.21 -0.04
C ASN A 119 2.50 15.15 1.22
N TYR A 120 2.86 13.92 1.63
CA TYR A 120 3.63 13.67 2.85
C TYR A 120 4.93 14.47 2.92
N SER A 121 5.60 14.70 1.79
CA SER A 121 6.84 15.48 1.71
C SER A 121 6.72 16.91 2.25
N GLN A 122 5.50 17.48 2.28
CA GLN A 122 5.22 18.83 2.78
C GLN A 122 4.55 18.80 4.14
N ASN A 123 3.57 17.91 4.33
CA ASN A 123 2.72 17.91 5.50
C ASN A 123 3.25 17.02 6.64
N PHE A 124 4.05 16.00 6.32
CA PHE A 124 4.61 15.01 7.25
C PHE A 124 3.57 14.33 8.16
N ARG A 125 2.32 14.20 7.69
CA ARG A 125 1.21 13.65 8.46
C ARG A 125 0.96 12.18 8.17
N ILE A 126 0.87 11.38 9.23
CA ILE A 126 0.40 10.00 9.21
C ILE A 126 -0.61 9.82 10.32
N VAL A 127 -1.77 9.24 10.00
CA VAL A 127 -2.81 8.90 10.97
C VAL A 127 -2.93 7.39 11.07
N SER A 128 -3.13 6.87 12.27
CA SER A 128 -3.29 5.43 12.51
C SER A 128 -4.30 5.12 13.60
N GLY A 129 -4.91 3.94 13.52
CA GLY A 129 -5.93 3.49 14.47
C GLY A 129 -5.88 1.97 14.67
N GLY A 130 -6.32 1.51 15.85
CA GLY A 130 -6.29 0.09 16.20
C GLY A 130 -6.84 -0.20 17.59
N MET A 131 -6.30 -1.22 18.25
CA MET A 131 -6.77 -1.72 19.55
C MET A 131 -6.40 -0.85 20.75
N ALA A 132 -5.70 0.26 20.53
CA ALA A 132 -5.50 1.28 21.56
C ALA A 132 -6.74 2.18 21.78
N GLU A 133 -7.79 2.00 20.96
CA GLU A 133 -9.04 2.80 21.01
C GLU A 133 -8.81 4.31 20.81
N GLN A 134 -7.69 4.64 20.18
CA GLN A 134 -7.28 6.01 19.88
C GLN A 134 -6.94 6.13 18.40
N LEU A 135 -7.27 7.30 17.84
CA LEU A 135 -6.76 7.76 16.57
C LEU A 135 -5.49 8.58 16.84
N ILE A 136 -4.35 8.13 16.35
CA ILE A 136 -3.05 8.77 16.58
C ILE A 136 -2.59 9.42 15.29
N MET A 137 -2.31 10.73 15.33
CA MET A 137 -1.67 11.47 14.25
C MET A 137 -0.21 11.75 14.63
N ASN A 138 0.71 11.44 13.74
CA ASN A 138 2.10 11.89 13.80
C ASN A 138 2.28 13.00 12.77
N GLU A 139 2.91 14.08 13.20
CA GLU A 139 3.37 15.17 12.35
C GLU A 139 4.78 15.57 12.76
N LYS A 140 5.63 15.93 11.80
CA LYS A 140 6.88 16.63 12.10
C LYS A 140 6.59 18.14 12.07
N GLY A 141 6.69 18.80 13.21
CA GLY A 141 6.69 20.25 13.27
C GLY A 141 7.95 20.83 12.62
N ILE A 142 7.81 21.85 11.80
CA ILE A 142 8.92 22.73 11.42
C ILE A 142 9.19 23.58 12.66
N LEU A 143 10.34 23.35 13.31
CA LEU A 143 10.86 24.26 14.34
C LEU A 143 11.48 25.51 13.69
#